data_AF-A0A955D4Y1-F1
#
_entry.id   AF-A0A955D4Y1-F1
#
_cell.length_a   1.000
_cell.length_b   1.000
_cell.length_c   1.000
_cell.angle_alpha   90.00
_cell.angle_beta   90.00
_cell.angle_gamma   90.00
#
_symmetry.space_group_name_H-M   'P 1'
#
loop_
_entity.id
_entity.type
_entity.pdbx_description
1 polymer ?
#
loop_
_entity_poly.entity_id
_entity_poly.type
_entity_poly.pdbx_seq_one_letter_code
_entity_poly.pdbx_strand_id
1 'polypeptide(L)'
;MLLALERAQNRPIFGRRIRVDVYDASGAKLDFGAITSALEFEYSLKLDEIGAFRMALPADDVAVGELDQGYELRCYRGGEGLVFRGLIDAIAWGEDGSRRVAEVTGSSIARKLVFANTLLGLAFEGDSLADVVSTLLTGTGWSAGSLDS
;
A
#
# COMPACT_ATOMS: atom_id res chain seq x y z
N MET A 1 -52.48 7.03 -8.46
CA MET A 1 -51.58 7.89 -9.26
C MET A 1 -50.88 8.84 -8.31
N LEU A 2 -49.54 8.93 -8.43
CA LEU A 2 -48.56 9.72 -7.67
C LEU A 2 -48.04 9.18 -6.31
N LEU A 3 -47.10 8.22 -6.45
CA LEU A 3 -45.74 8.17 -5.86
C LEU A 3 -45.53 8.74 -4.46
N ALA A 4 -45.44 7.82 -3.49
CA ALA A 4 -44.67 8.02 -2.27
C ALA A 4 -43.18 8.05 -2.65
N LEU A 5 -42.54 9.21 -2.43
CA LEU A 5 -41.09 9.38 -2.49
C LEU A 5 -40.45 8.51 -1.40
N GLU A 6 -39.91 7.37 -1.81
CA GLU A 6 -38.96 6.58 -1.02
C GLU A 6 -37.79 7.49 -0.65
N ARG A 7 -37.71 7.82 0.64
CA ARG A 7 -36.52 8.37 1.26
C ARG A 7 -35.41 7.34 1.04
N ALA A 8 -34.52 7.61 0.09
CA ALA A 8 -33.26 6.91 -0.02
C ALA A 8 -32.60 6.92 1.36
N GLN A 9 -32.54 5.75 1.99
CA GLN A 9 -31.83 5.55 3.23
C GLN A 9 -30.39 6.00 3.00
N ASN A 10 -30.03 7.14 3.61
CA ASN A 10 -28.67 7.60 3.76
C ASN A 10 -27.92 6.62 4.68
N ARG A 11 -27.59 5.44 4.14
CA ARG A 11 -26.68 4.50 4.78
C ARG A 11 -25.28 5.08 4.58
N PRO A 12 -24.53 5.39 5.65
CA PRO A 12 -23.19 5.90 5.48
C PRO A 12 -22.34 4.84 4.76
N ILE A 13 -21.69 5.26 3.67
CA ILE A 13 -20.85 4.43 2.79
C ILE A 13 -19.52 4.16 3.52
N PHE A 14 -19.56 3.37 4.59
CA PHE A 14 -18.37 3.01 5.34
C PHE A 14 -17.60 1.84 4.71
N GLY A 15 -18.15 1.14 3.71
CA GLY A 15 -17.55 -0.06 3.12
C GLY A 15 -16.60 0.16 1.93
N ARG A 16 -16.34 1.41 1.49
CA ARG A 16 -15.52 1.70 0.30
C ARG A 16 -14.48 2.80 0.47
N ARG A 17 -14.43 3.47 1.62
CA ARG A 17 -13.46 4.55 1.84
C ARG A 17 -12.08 3.97 2.14
N ILE A 18 -11.09 4.40 1.37
CA ILE A 18 -9.68 4.12 1.63
C ILE A 18 -9.14 5.23 2.54
N ARG A 19 -8.48 4.82 3.62
CA ARG A 19 -7.67 5.69 4.47
C ARG A 19 -6.22 5.29 4.28
N VAL A 20 -5.33 6.24 4.06
CA VAL A 20 -3.90 5.96 3.92
C VAL A 20 -3.14 6.70 5.01
N ASP A 21 -2.38 5.96 5.79
CA ASP A 21 -1.39 6.52 6.70
C ASP A 21 -0.02 6.52 6.00
N VAL A 22 0.73 7.61 6.12
CA VAL A 22 2.05 7.77 5.50
C VAL A 22 3.13 7.74 6.57
N TYR A 23 4.21 7.01 6.28
CA TYR A 23 5.37 6.89 7.15
C TYR A 23 6.63 7.23 6.34
N ASP A 24 7.54 7.96 6.96
CA ASP A 24 8.83 8.29 6.33
C ASP A 24 9.75 7.05 6.23
N ALA A 25 10.92 7.25 5.63
CA ALA A 25 11.92 6.20 5.45
C ALA A 25 12.46 5.63 6.78
N SER A 26 12.38 6.39 7.88
CA SER A 26 12.77 5.93 9.22
C SER A 26 11.69 5.07 9.89
N GLY A 27 10.47 5.07 9.34
CA GLY A 27 9.30 4.39 9.89
C GLY A 27 8.48 5.25 10.84
N ALA A 28 8.73 6.56 10.91
CA ALA A 28 7.92 7.49 11.69
C ALA A 28 6.68 7.89 10.89
N LYS A 29 5.51 7.92 11.54
CA LYS A 29 4.26 8.35 10.93
C LYS A 29 4.28 9.86 10.71
N LEU A 30 3.91 10.32 9.52
CA LEU A 30 3.79 11.75 9.22
C LEU A 30 2.51 12.33 9.83
N ASP A 31 2.58 13.57 10.33
CA ASP A 31 1.55 14.20 11.16
C ASP A 31 0.61 15.17 10.39
N PHE A 32 0.60 15.12 9.06
CA PHE A 32 -0.37 15.89 8.24
C PHE A 32 -1.77 15.24 8.20
N GLY A 33 -1.99 14.18 8.98
CA GLY A 33 -3.22 13.40 8.99
C GLY A 33 -3.23 12.26 7.96
N ALA A 34 -4.30 11.47 7.98
CA ALA A 34 -4.48 10.38 7.03
C ALA A 34 -5.08 10.88 5.71
N ILE A 35 -4.59 10.38 4.59
CA ILE A 35 -5.16 10.66 3.27
C ILE A 35 -6.49 9.90 3.17
N THR A 36 -7.58 10.62 2.96
CA THR A 36 -8.93 10.06 2.77
C THR A 36 -9.59 10.51 1.46
N SER A 37 -8.85 11.27 0.66
CA SER A 37 -9.28 11.92 -0.58
C SER A 37 -8.93 11.13 -1.84
N ALA A 38 -8.30 9.96 -1.69
CA ALA A 38 -7.86 9.14 -2.82
C ALA A 38 -9.03 8.90 -3.79
N LEU A 39 -8.83 9.30 -5.04
CA LEU A 39 -9.80 9.18 -6.12
C LEU A 39 -9.90 7.73 -6.58
N GLU A 40 -8.75 7.08 -6.65
CA GLU A 40 -8.58 5.71 -7.09
C GLU A 40 -7.44 5.06 -6.30
N PHE A 41 -7.60 3.79 -5.98
CA PHE A 41 -6.54 2.97 -5.40
C PHE A 41 -6.64 1.55 -5.93
N GLU A 42 -5.61 1.13 -6.64
CA GLU A 42 -5.45 -0.20 -7.20
C GLU A 42 -4.18 -0.83 -6.66
N TYR A 43 -4.24 -2.13 -6.39
CA TYR A 43 -3.06 -2.91 -6.04
C TYR A 43 -3.16 -4.33 -6.57
N SER A 44 -2.00 -4.92 -6.86
CA SER A 44 -1.86 -6.33 -7.21
C SER A 44 -1.16 -7.08 -6.08
N LEU A 45 -1.62 -8.30 -5.85
CA LEU A 45 -0.90 -9.31 -5.07
C LEU A 45 -0.91 -10.56 -5.93
N LYS A 46 0.27 -11.01 -6.37
CA LYS A 46 0.43 -12.29 -7.05
C LYS A 46 1.46 -13.13 -6.29
N LEU A 47 1.44 -14.43 -6.55
CA LEU A 47 2.30 -15.39 -5.84
C LEU A 47 3.77 -15.32 -6.29
N ASP A 48 3.99 -14.96 -7.55
CA ASP A 48 5.27 -15.05 -8.27
C ASP A 48 5.92 -13.70 -8.56
N GLU A 49 5.29 -12.59 -8.14
CA GLU A 49 5.85 -11.25 -8.29
C GLU A 49 5.62 -10.41 -7.02
N ILE A 50 6.51 -9.44 -6.81
CA ILE A 50 6.26 -8.40 -5.81
C ILE A 50 5.05 -7.60 -6.27
N GLY A 51 4.03 -7.53 -5.40
CA GLY A 51 2.84 -6.75 -5.66
C GLY A 51 3.16 -5.28 -5.93
N ALA A 52 2.30 -4.60 -6.66
CA ALA A 52 2.43 -3.18 -6.97
C ALA A 52 1.16 -2.43 -6.61
N PHE A 53 1.23 -1.10 -6.54
CA PHE A 53 0.08 -0.25 -6.38
C PHE A 53 0.14 0.99 -7.26
N ARG A 54 -1.04 1.54 -7.51
CA ARG A 54 -1.27 2.83 -8.13
C ARG A 54 -2.35 3.56 -7.34
N MET A 55 -2.14 4.83 -7.08
CA MET A 55 -3.08 5.68 -6.36
C MET A 55 -3.17 7.04 -7.04
N ALA A 56 -4.38 7.51 -7.30
CA ALA A 56 -4.63 8.84 -7.82
C ALA A 56 -5.13 9.75 -6.70
N LEU A 57 -4.44 10.87 -6.49
CA LEU A 57 -4.77 11.88 -5.49
C LEU A 57 -5.13 13.21 -6.17
N PRO A 58 -6.08 13.99 -5.63
CA PRO A 58 -6.29 15.37 -6.07
C PRO A 58 -5.03 16.19 -5.82
N ALA A 59 -4.56 16.94 -6.82
CA ALA A 59 -3.33 17.73 -6.68
C ALA A 59 -3.42 18.86 -5.65
N ASP A 60 -4.63 19.27 -5.25
CA ASP A 60 -4.90 20.27 -4.22
C ASP A 60 -4.96 19.70 -2.80
N ASP A 61 -4.82 18.38 -2.64
CA ASP A 61 -4.68 17.79 -1.31
C ASP A 61 -3.31 18.13 -0.71
N VAL A 62 -3.34 18.76 0.46
CA VAL A 62 -2.15 19.18 1.21
C VAL A 62 -1.17 18.04 1.47
N ALA A 63 -1.65 16.81 1.64
CA ALA A 63 -0.80 15.65 1.88
C ALA A 63 0.07 15.31 0.67
N VAL A 64 -0.34 15.65 -0.55
CA VAL A 64 0.43 15.34 -1.78
C VAL A 64 1.77 16.06 -1.79
N GLY A 65 1.84 17.29 -1.28
CA GLY A 65 3.08 18.06 -1.17
C GLY A 65 4.10 17.48 -0.19
N GLU A 66 3.66 16.59 0.70
CA GLU A 66 4.47 15.96 1.74
C GLU A 66 4.89 14.52 1.37
N LEU A 67 4.42 13.99 0.23
CA LEU A 67 4.80 12.66 -0.22
C LEU A 67 6.17 12.68 -0.90
N ASP A 68 6.98 11.67 -0.60
CA ASP A 68 8.28 11.48 -1.23
C ASP A 68 8.56 10.01 -1.53
N GLN A 69 9.50 9.78 -2.44
CA GLN A 69 9.97 8.45 -2.80
C GLN A 69 10.54 7.73 -1.57
N GLY A 70 10.25 6.43 -1.47
CA GLY A 70 10.69 5.57 -0.37
C GLY A 70 9.82 5.64 0.88
N TYR A 71 8.85 6.55 0.95
CA TYR A 71 7.88 6.59 2.05
C TYR A 71 6.96 5.37 2.00
N GLU A 72 6.57 4.88 3.17
CA GLU A 72 5.64 3.77 3.30
C GLU A 72 4.19 4.26 3.40
N LEU A 73 3.35 3.73 2.53
CA LEU A 73 1.90 3.87 2.60
C LEU A 73 1.29 2.66 3.29
N ARG A 74 0.42 2.89 4.27
CA ARG A 74 -0.44 1.87 4.88
C ARG A 74 -1.89 2.15 4.53
N CYS A 75 -2.45 1.35 3.63
CA CYS A 75 -3.78 1.54 3.09
C CYS A 75 -4.80 0.69 3.85
N TYR A 76 -5.82 1.35 4.39
CA TYR A 76 -6.91 0.74 5.15
C TYR A 76 -8.21 0.88 4.37
N ARG A 77 -8.99 -0.20 4.29
CA ARG A 77 -10.36 -0.19 3.74
C ARG A 77 -11.37 -0.32 4.87
N GLY A 78 -12.38 0.55 4.87
CA GLY A 78 -13.43 0.53 5.88
C GLY A 78 -14.14 -0.84 5.93
N GLY A 79 -14.21 -1.42 7.14
CA GLY A 79 -14.78 -2.76 7.37
C GLY A 79 -13.80 -3.93 7.22
N GLU A 80 -12.64 -3.73 6.57
CA GLU A 80 -11.62 -4.77 6.38
C GLU A 80 -10.35 -4.50 7.20
N GLY A 81 -10.05 -3.23 7.47
CA GLY A 81 -8.81 -2.84 8.15
C GLY A 81 -7.67 -2.63 7.16
N LEU A 82 -6.45 -2.99 7.56
CA LEU A 82 -5.25 -2.81 6.72
C LEU A 82 -5.30 -3.80 5.55
N VAL A 83 -5.33 -3.29 4.32
CA VAL A 83 -5.43 -4.12 3.10
C VAL A 83 -4.14 -4.14 2.29
N PHE A 84 -3.28 -3.12 2.42
CA PHE A 84 -2.04 -3.04 1.66
C PHE A 84 -0.99 -2.19 2.37
N ARG A 85 0.29 -2.55 2.21
CA ARG A 85 1.45 -1.75 2.60
C ARG A 85 2.37 -1.62 1.39
N GLY A 86 2.73 -0.39 1.02
CA GLY A 86 3.56 -0.12 -0.15
C GLY A 86 4.64 0.90 0.11
N LEU A 87 5.66 0.93 -0.73
CA LEU A 87 6.68 1.98 -0.80
C LEU A 87 6.46 2.80 -2.05
N ILE A 88 6.48 4.13 -1.90
CA ILE A 88 6.39 5.04 -3.05
C ILE A 88 7.64 4.87 -3.91
N ASP A 89 7.45 4.48 -5.17
CA ASP A 89 8.54 4.40 -6.14
C ASP A 89 8.59 5.65 -7.02
N ALA A 90 7.42 6.23 -7.35
CA ALA A 90 7.34 7.46 -8.15
C ALA A 90 6.06 8.25 -7.86
N ILE A 91 6.15 9.57 -8.06
CA ILE A 91 5.02 10.50 -8.05
C ILE A 91 5.03 11.23 -9.39
N ALA A 92 4.00 11.03 -10.19
CA ALA A 92 3.83 11.66 -11.49
C ALA A 92 2.65 12.64 -11.44
N TRP A 93 2.82 13.82 -12.02
CA TRP A 93 1.78 14.85 -12.07
C TRP A 93 1.10 14.83 -13.43
N GLY A 94 -0.22 14.89 -13.44
CA GLY A 94 -1.01 14.83 -14.66
C GLY A 94 -2.35 15.53 -14.54
N GLU A 95 -3.18 15.31 -15.55
CA GLU A 95 -4.55 15.81 -15.61
C GLU A 95 -5.52 14.65 -15.87
N ASP A 96 -6.61 14.61 -15.10
CA ASP A 96 -7.76 13.74 -15.33
C ASP A 96 -8.96 14.62 -15.71
N GLY A 97 -9.21 14.72 -17.02
CA GLY A 97 -10.16 15.68 -17.59
C GLY A 97 -9.73 17.13 -17.34
N SER A 98 -10.39 17.81 -16.40
CA SER A 98 -10.07 19.20 -16.01
C SER A 98 -9.42 19.30 -14.63
N ARG A 99 -9.18 18.17 -13.96
CA ARG A 99 -8.62 18.13 -12.61
C ARG A 99 -7.14 17.77 -12.68
N ARG A 100 -6.31 18.51 -11.95
CA ARG A 100 -4.92 18.11 -11.74
C ARG A 100 -4.88 16.96 -10.73
N VAL A 101 -4.10 15.94 -11.05
CA VAL A 101 -3.96 14.74 -10.23
C VAL A 101 -2.49 14.42 -10.01
N ALA A 102 -2.17 13.88 -8.84
CA ALA A 102 -0.90 13.24 -8.55
C ALA A 102 -1.11 11.73 -8.58
N GLU A 103 -0.40 11.06 -9.46
CA GLU A 103 -0.35 9.61 -9.55
C GLU A 103 0.84 9.09 -8.74
N VAL A 104 0.55 8.40 -7.65
CA VAL A 104 1.54 7.77 -6.79
C VAL A 104 1.59 6.29 -7.13
N THR A 105 2.75 5.81 -7.57
CA THR A 105 2.97 4.40 -7.89
C THR A 105 4.04 3.82 -7.00
N GLY A 106 3.97 2.51 -6.81
CA GLY A 106 5.05 1.83 -6.12
C GLY A 106 4.85 0.35 -5.91
N SER A 107 5.76 -0.21 -5.13
CA SER A 107 5.84 -1.63 -4.86
C SER A 107 5.26 -1.96 -3.48
N SER A 108 4.81 -3.19 -3.31
CA SER A 108 4.49 -3.76 -2.00
C SER A 108 5.69 -3.66 -1.08
N ILE A 109 5.44 -3.54 0.22
CA ILE A 109 6.47 -3.48 1.26
C ILE A 109 7.40 -4.71 1.23
N ALA A 110 6.95 -5.83 0.66
CA ALA A 110 7.77 -7.01 0.38
C ALA A 110 9.04 -6.73 -0.44
N ARG A 111 9.10 -5.61 -1.18
CA ARG A 111 10.32 -5.14 -1.84
C ARG A 111 11.50 -5.00 -0.86
N LYS A 112 11.24 -4.66 0.41
CA LYS A 112 12.29 -4.59 1.46
C LYS A 112 12.98 -5.95 1.69
N LEU A 113 12.23 -7.06 1.60
CA LEU A 113 12.80 -8.41 1.69
C LEU A 113 13.70 -8.75 0.51
N VAL A 114 13.27 -8.39 -0.70
CA VAL A 114 14.08 -8.61 -1.91
C VAL A 114 15.38 -7.85 -1.79
N PHE A 115 15.33 -6.56 -1.44
CA PHE A 115 16.52 -5.73 -1.31
C PHE A 115 17.48 -6.26 -0.25
N ALA A 116 16.99 -6.64 0.93
CA ALA A 116 17.81 -7.20 2.01
C ALA A 116 18.57 -8.47 1.60
N ASN A 117 18.03 -9.24 0.66
CA ASN A 117 18.63 -10.48 0.17
C ASN A 117 19.35 -10.32 -1.18
N THR A 118 19.36 -9.13 -1.78
CA THR A 118 20.02 -8.89 -3.07
C THR A 118 21.54 -8.90 -2.88
N LEU A 119 22.28 -9.46 -3.84
CA LEU A 119 23.76 -9.55 -3.87
C LEU A 119 24.41 -10.42 -2.77
N LEU A 120 23.66 -11.16 -1.95
CA LEU A 120 24.26 -11.99 -0.91
C LEU A 120 25.00 -13.23 -1.45
N GLY A 121 24.69 -13.69 -2.68
CA GLY A 121 25.38 -14.81 -3.32
C GLY A 121 25.34 -16.12 -2.51
N LEU A 122 24.29 -16.32 -1.70
CA LEU A 122 24.19 -17.44 -0.76
C LEU A 122 23.95 -18.76 -1.49
N ALA A 123 24.58 -19.82 -1.00
CA ALA A 123 24.32 -21.20 -1.36
C ALA A 123 24.03 -22.00 -0.10
N PHE A 124 23.00 -22.85 -0.17
CA PHE A 124 22.56 -23.71 0.92
C PHE A 124 22.63 -25.16 0.46
N GLU A 125 23.18 -26.05 1.27
CA GLU A 125 23.35 -27.48 0.95
C GLU A 125 23.02 -28.32 2.19
N GLY A 126 22.08 -29.25 2.05
CA GLY A 126 21.63 -30.09 3.16
C GLY A 126 20.69 -29.39 4.17
N ASP A 127 20.46 -28.09 4.04
CA ASP A 127 19.52 -27.32 4.87
C ASP A 127 18.06 -27.61 4.49
N SER A 128 17.17 -27.56 5.49
CA SER A 128 15.74 -27.59 5.23
C SER A 128 15.26 -26.26 4.64
N LEU A 129 14.15 -26.26 3.90
CA LEU A 129 13.55 -25.01 3.41
C LEU A 129 13.23 -24.03 4.55
N ALA A 130 12.84 -24.54 5.72
CA ALA A 130 12.56 -23.71 6.88
C ALA A 130 13.82 -22.99 7.40
N ASP A 131 14.96 -23.67 7.40
CA ASP A 131 16.24 -23.10 7.85
C ASP A 131 16.77 -22.06 6.86
N VAL A 132 16.63 -22.33 5.56
CA VAL A 132 16.94 -21.37 4.49
C VAL A 132 16.11 -20.11 4.65
N VAL A 133 14.78 -20.25 4.81
CA VAL A 133 13.88 -19.10 5.01
C VAL A 133 14.23 -18.35 6.30
N SER A 134 14.50 -19.04 7.40
CA SER A 134 14.93 -18.43 8.66
C SER A 134 16.19 -17.58 8.49
N THR A 135 17.17 -18.10 7.74
CA THR A 135 18.41 -17.37 7.41
C THR A 135 18.12 -16.11 6.60
N LEU A 136 17.31 -16.20 5.54
CA LEU A 136 16.95 -15.06 4.67
C LEU A 136 16.12 -14.00 5.40
N LEU A 137 15.42 -14.37 6.48
CA LEU A 137 14.60 -13.45 7.28
C LEU A 137 15.37 -12.82 8.45
N THR A 138 16.57 -13.32 8.77
CA THR A 138 17.35 -12.82 9.91
C THR A 138 17.66 -11.33 9.76
N GLY A 139 17.31 -10.53 10.78
CA GLY A 139 17.54 -9.08 10.79
C GLY A 139 16.59 -8.26 9.92
N THR A 140 15.62 -8.88 9.23
CA THR A 140 14.70 -8.15 8.33
C THR A 140 13.47 -7.57 9.03
N GLY A 141 13.13 -8.07 10.22
CA GLY A 141 11.88 -7.75 10.93
C GLY A 141 10.64 -8.44 10.35
N TRP A 142 10.82 -9.34 9.38
CA TRP A 142 9.76 -10.17 8.83
C TRP A 142 9.75 -11.55 9.48
N SER A 143 8.58 -12.18 9.46
CA SER A 143 8.36 -13.53 9.97
C SER A 143 7.78 -14.41 8.87
N ALA A 144 8.19 -15.68 8.85
CA ALA A 144 7.66 -16.67 7.93
C ALA A 144 6.16 -16.88 8.18
N GLY A 145 5.39 -16.99 7.09
CA GLY A 145 3.99 -17.42 7.16
C GLY A 145 3.87 -18.94 7.30
N SER A 146 2.66 -19.42 7.57
CA SER A 146 2.32 -20.83 7.53
C SER A 146 1.51 -21.15 6.26
N LEU A 147 1.73 -22.33 5.71
CA LEU A 147 0.81 -22.94 4.75
C LEU A 147 0.07 -24.03 5.51
N ASP A 148 -1.26 -24.03 5.43
CA ASP A 148 -2.03 -25.17 5.91
C ASP A 148 -1.67 -26.37 5.05
N SER A 149 -1.26 -27.46 5.71
CA SER A 149 -0.92 -28.74 5.09
C SER A 149 -2.14 -29.49 4.59
#